data_AF-A0A382DF44-F1
#
_entry.id   AF-A0A382DF44-F1
#
_cell.length_a   1.000
_cell.length_b   1.000
_cell.length_c   1.000
_cell.angle_alpha   90.00
_cell.angle_beta   90.00
_cell.angle_gamma   90.00
#
_symmetry.space_group_name_H-M   'P 1'
#
loop_
_entity.id
_entity.type
_entity.pdbx_description
1 polymer ?
#
loop_
_entity_poly.entity_id
_entity_poly.type
_entity_poly.pdbx_seq_one_letter_code
_entity_poly.pdbx_strand_id
1 'polypeptide(L)'
;PQDMLNRSGYVPGHLVQGSTEEQEDEEFDPSEITLVESSDIVVLSRFGDAIVADVHDKNDKNHKIIMEGYSRATGSIKTSYIQLPEATKLIIRHSAAVNEEKRGARSRNIKALFVENSAGERFRFPFKYLQGARAMANHVSHGGTPYDAIGESIIKLSEEVSQCTQFLRHVRSHKLVNEGNENIVETIKEKLKEFKSTVKRLQTSRGYNAYQAQSTAIVEENDKEAVDITDKFMYNTFKTANMDAVLETVARIVKEKDSMTDLTKQYIMRLYEMIKNKEDFKLTLDPNDPEHPDNEDPIKWSGGMGAMAKLSAMLSYLAISSKNDEAFNLLSHLGSELYNLPNQHVILLDKITKYLDKTYKTSSTEKVEVEELAESILIDLRRKVA
;
A
#
# COMPACT_ATOMS: atom_id res chain seq x y z
N PRO A 1 -26.48 -0.10 -59.73
CA PRO A 1 -27.39 0.93 -60.30
C PRO A 1 -28.27 1.48 -59.20
N GLN A 2 -28.31 2.80 -59.11
CA GLN A 2 -28.87 3.62 -58.04
C GLN A 2 -30.30 3.22 -57.65
N ASP A 3 -30.62 3.33 -56.37
CA ASP A 3 -32.01 3.55 -55.97
C ASP A 3 -32.13 4.40 -54.69
N MET A 4 -32.90 5.48 -54.85
CA MET A 4 -33.81 6.14 -53.90
C MET A 4 -33.28 6.97 -52.72
N LEU A 5 -33.08 8.26 -53.02
CA LEU A 5 -33.78 9.41 -52.42
C LEU A 5 -34.93 9.08 -51.43
N ASN A 6 -34.87 9.59 -50.19
CA ASN A 6 -35.58 10.81 -49.74
C ASN A 6 -35.84 10.92 -48.23
N ARG A 7 -35.86 12.20 -47.78
CA ARG A 7 -36.30 12.79 -46.48
C ARG A 7 -35.23 12.74 -45.40
N SER A 8 -34.83 13.83 -44.73
CA SER A 8 -35.29 15.22 -44.56
C SER A 8 -34.13 15.91 -43.81
N GLY A 9 -33.76 17.18 -43.92
CA GLY A 9 -34.31 18.36 -44.56
C GLY A 9 -33.26 19.47 -44.48
N TYR A 10 -33.36 20.42 -45.40
CA TYR A 10 -32.44 21.50 -45.67
C TYR A 10 -32.61 22.71 -44.74
N VAL A 11 -31.54 23.51 -44.71
CA VAL A 11 -31.16 24.70 -43.91
C VAL A 11 -31.99 25.97 -44.28
N PRO A 12 -31.90 27.10 -43.55
CA PRO A 12 -30.94 28.14 -43.99
C PRO A 12 -30.39 29.08 -42.88
N GLY A 13 -29.14 29.55 -43.04
CA GLY A 13 -28.58 30.58 -42.16
C GLY A 13 -27.15 31.04 -42.44
N HIS A 14 -26.93 31.59 -43.65
CA HIS A 14 -25.87 32.55 -44.03
C HIS A 14 -24.40 32.09 -44.15
N LEU A 15 -23.97 32.10 -45.41
CA LEU A 15 -22.59 32.24 -45.90
C LEU A 15 -22.08 33.66 -45.64
N VAL A 16 -20.84 33.84 -45.15
CA VAL A 16 -19.85 34.77 -45.75
C VAL A 16 -18.44 34.21 -45.53
N GLN A 17 -17.64 34.28 -46.61
CA GLN A 17 -16.22 33.92 -46.72
C GLN A 17 -15.28 34.74 -45.82
N GLY A 18 -14.29 34.06 -45.23
CA GLY A 18 -12.86 34.30 -45.40
C GLY A 18 -12.23 35.62 -44.94
N SER A 19 -11.35 35.52 -43.93
CA SER A 19 -10.06 36.24 -43.79
C SER A 19 -9.41 35.74 -42.49
N THR A 20 -8.28 35.03 -42.55
CA THR A 20 -6.98 35.52 -42.04
C THR A 20 -7.11 36.49 -40.88
N GLU A 21 -6.85 36.02 -39.66
CA GLU A 21 -6.35 36.84 -38.56
C GLU A 21 -5.60 35.93 -37.59
N GLU A 22 -4.36 36.35 -37.31
CA GLU A 22 -3.48 35.82 -36.29
C GLU A 22 -4.20 35.93 -34.95
N GLN A 23 -4.44 34.82 -34.27
CA GLN A 23 -4.88 34.87 -32.87
C GLN A 23 -3.64 35.10 -32.02
N GLU A 24 -3.52 36.35 -31.58
CA GLU A 24 -2.59 36.85 -30.58
C GLU A 24 -2.59 35.96 -29.34
N ASP A 25 -1.40 35.78 -28.76
CA ASP A 25 -1.20 35.15 -27.46
C ASP A 25 -2.04 35.89 -26.41
N GLU A 26 -3.17 35.31 -25.98
CA GLU A 26 -3.91 35.81 -24.81
C GLU A 26 -2.99 35.72 -23.59
N GLU A 27 -2.55 36.90 -23.13
CA GLU A 27 -1.81 37.08 -21.89
C GLU A 27 -2.64 36.54 -20.72
N PHE A 28 -2.10 35.50 -20.08
CA PHE A 28 -2.69 34.79 -18.96
C PHE A 28 -3.09 35.75 -17.82
N ASP A 29 -4.39 35.84 -17.51
CA ASP A 29 -4.90 36.55 -16.34
C ASP A 29 -4.74 35.66 -15.08
N PRO A 30 -3.87 36.03 -14.12
CA PRO A 30 -3.68 35.28 -12.87
C PRO A 30 -4.92 35.25 -11.97
N SER A 31 -5.99 36.00 -12.28
CA SER A 31 -7.25 35.99 -11.54
C SER A 31 -8.11 34.72 -11.76
N GLU A 32 -7.81 33.91 -12.78
CA GLU A 32 -8.53 32.66 -13.07
C GLU A 32 -8.05 31.43 -12.26
N ILE A 33 -7.21 31.65 -11.24
CA ILE A 33 -6.77 30.59 -10.32
C ILE A 33 -7.87 30.37 -9.27
N THR A 34 -8.53 29.22 -9.31
CA THR A 34 -9.47 28.81 -8.26
C THR A 34 -8.70 28.11 -7.12
N LEU A 35 -8.60 28.80 -5.99
CA LEU A 35 -8.15 28.23 -4.72
C LEU A 35 -9.29 27.36 -4.15
N VAL A 36 -9.06 26.06 -4.00
CA VAL A 36 -9.95 25.18 -3.24
C VAL A 36 -9.30 24.97 -1.87
N GLU A 37 -9.76 25.72 -0.87
CA GLU A 37 -9.33 25.55 0.51
C GLU A 37 -10.00 24.30 1.11
N SER A 38 -9.23 23.24 1.29
CA SER A 38 -9.48 22.27 2.35
C SER A 38 -8.24 22.21 3.23
N SER A 39 -8.43 22.31 4.53
CA SER A 39 -7.43 22.33 5.61
C SER A 39 -6.04 21.82 5.21
N ASP A 40 -5.08 22.74 5.21
CA ASP A 40 -3.62 22.54 5.13
C ASP A 40 -3.01 22.06 3.80
N ILE A 41 -3.76 22.01 2.68
CA ILE A 41 -3.18 21.70 1.36
C ILE A 41 -3.79 22.58 0.27
N VAL A 42 -2.96 23.40 -0.40
CA VAL A 42 -3.37 24.07 -1.64
C VAL A 42 -3.09 23.15 -2.82
N VAL A 43 -4.14 22.66 -3.48
CA VAL A 43 -4.04 21.87 -4.72
C VAL A 43 -4.20 22.79 -5.92
N LEU A 44 -3.10 23.08 -6.63
CA LEU A 44 -3.16 23.76 -7.93
C LEU A 44 -3.34 22.71 -9.03
N SER A 45 -4.48 22.74 -9.72
CA SER A 45 -4.77 21.89 -10.88
C SER A 45 -5.00 22.74 -12.12
N ARG A 46 -4.10 22.67 -13.11
CA ARG A 46 -4.41 23.06 -14.50
C ARG A 46 -4.40 21.92 -15.52
N PHE A 47 -3.78 20.77 -15.25
CA PHE A 47 -3.81 19.63 -16.17
C PHE A 47 -3.54 18.29 -15.46
N GLY A 48 -4.50 17.79 -14.67
CA GLY A 48 -4.53 16.39 -14.21
C GLY A 48 -3.39 15.90 -13.30
N ASP A 49 -2.46 16.78 -12.90
CA ASP A 49 -1.40 16.52 -11.93
C ASP A 49 -1.65 17.42 -10.72
N ALA A 50 -1.96 16.84 -9.56
CA ALA A 50 -2.13 17.59 -8.31
C ALA A 50 -0.75 18.01 -7.77
N ILE A 51 -0.53 19.31 -7.61
CA ILE A 51 0.62 19.86 -6.88
C ILE A 51 0.19 20.01 -5.42
N VAL A 52 0.86 19.34 -4.49
CA VAL A 52 0.66 19.50 -3.05
C VAL A 52 1.71 20.47 -2.55
N ALA A 53 1.29 21.68 -2.13
CA ALA A 53 2.15 22.60 -1.38
C ALA A 53 1.81 22.47 0.12
N ASP A 54 2.82 22.18 0.94
CA ASP A 54 2.72 22.20 2.40
C ASP A 54 2.93 23.66 2.85
N VAL A 55 1.86 24.31 3.32
CA VAL A 55 1.89 25.73 3.73
C VAL A 55 2.01 25.77 5.24
N HIS A 56 3.24 25.81 5.76
CA HIS A 56 3.47 25.82 7.22
C HIS A 56 3.61 27.20 7.87
N ASP A 57 3.54 28.30 7.12
CA ASP A 57 3.48 29.64 7.71
C ASP A 57 2.82 30.63 6.74
N LYS A 58 1.80 31.36 7.21
CA LYS A 58 1.02 32.31 6.38
C LYS A 58 1.80 33.59 6.04
N ASN A 59 2.98 33.80 6.64
CA ASN A 59 3.74 35.06 6.51
C ASN A 59 5.12 34.96 5.83
N ASP A 60 5.55 33.79 5.35
CA ASP A 60 6.83 33.67 4.63
C ASP A 60 6.66 33.97 3.12
N LYS A 61 7.11 35.16 2.70
CA LYS A 61 7.09 35.63 1.30
C LYS A 61 8.16 34.98 0.42
N ASN A 62 9.03 34.13 0.98
CA ASN A 62 10.03 33.37 0.23
C ASN A 62 9.60 31.91 0.08
N HIS A 63 8.44 31.68 -0.54
CA HIS A 63 8.08 30.34 -0.99
C HIS A 63 8.99 29.93 -2.15
N LYS A 64 10.09 29.24 -1.83
CA LYS A 64 10.75 28.38 -2.81
C LYS A 64 9.78 27.22 -3.04
N ILE A 65 9.03 27.27 -4.14
CA ILE A 65 8.24 26.13 -4.60
C ILE A 65 9.25 25.00 -4.86
N ILE A 66 9.46 24.13 -3.87
CA ILE A 66 10.25 22.92 -4.05
C ILE A 66 9.36 22.03 -4.92
N MET A 67 9.62 22.05 -6.21
CA MET A 67 8.93 21.20 -7.17
C MET A 67 9.40 19.75 -6.91
N GLU A 68 8.82 19.10 -5.90
CA GLU A 68 9.07 17.68 -5.56
C GLU A 68 8.41 16.72 -6.59
N GLY A 69 8.03 17.24 -7.75
CA GLY A 69 7.52 16.48 -8.88
C GLY A 69 8.65 16.20 -9.87
N TYR A 70 8.86 14.93 -10.20
CA TYR A 70 9.66 14.54 -11.35
C TYR A 70 9.25 15.38 -12.56
N SER A 71 10.22 15.99 -13.22
CA SER A 71 9.97 16.65 -14.51
C SER A 71 9.27 15.67 -15.48
N ARG A 72 8.40 16.21 -16.34
CA ARG A 72 7.80 15.40 -17.41
C ARG A 72 8.93 14.75 -18.22
N ALA A 73 8.73 13.49 -18.59
CA ALA A 73 9.71 12.80 -19.42
C ALA A 73 9.78 13.52 -20.79
N THR A 74 10.95 14.03 -21.16
CA THR A 74 11.19 14.72 -22.44
C THR A 74 12.26 13.97 -23.24
N GLY A 75 12.40 14.23 -24.54
CA GLY A 75 13.48 13.65 -25.33
C GLY A 75 13.05 13.18 -26.72
N SER A 76 13.83 12.28 -27.30
CA SER A 76 13.64 11.83 -28.68
C SER A 76 12.67 10.65 -28.80
N ILE A 77 12.48 10.20 -30.05
CA ILE A 77 11.59 9.10 -30.44
C ILE A 77 11.96 7.77 -29.74
N LYS A 78 13.24 7.55 -29.42
CA LYS A 78 13.74 6.29 -28.84
C LYS A 78 14.29 6.44 -27.42
N THR A 79 14.46 7.66 -26.94
CA THR A 79 15.05 7.92 -25.62
C THR A 79 14.35 9.08 -24.94
N SER A 80 13.84 8.84 -23.73
CA SER A 80 13.31 9.88 -22.86
C SER A 80 14.24 10.11 -21.67
N TYR A 81 14.18 11.32 -21.12
CA TYR A 81 14.94 11.78 -19.97
C TYR A 81 13.95 12.32 -18.95
N ILE A 82 14.19 11.99 -17.68
CA ILE A 82 13.54 12.62 -16.54
C ILE A 82 14.66 13.24 -15.72
N GLN A 83 14.65 14.56 -15.60
CA GLN A 83 15.59 15.30 -14.77
C GLN A 83 15.10 15.28 -13.33
N LEU A 84 15.98 14.86 -12.42
CA LEU A 84 15.78 14.95 -10.98
C LEU A 84 16.62 16.12 -10.42
N PRO A 85 16.39 16.51 -9.16
CA PRO A 85 17.26 17.42 -8.43
C PRO A 85 18.73 16.95 -8.45
N GLU A 86 19.65 17.88 -8.15
CA GLU A 86 21.10 17.62 -8.02
C GLU A 86 21.76 17.00 -9.26
N ALA A 87 21.31 17.41 -10.45
CA ALA A 87 21.83 16.96 -11.75
C ALA A 87 21.70 15.44 -12.03
N THR A 88 20.97 14.69 -11.21
CA THR A 88 20.68 13.27 -11.45
C THR A 88 19.67 13.09 -12.58
N LYS A 89 19.89 12.13 -13.47
CA LYS A 89 19.03 11.89 -14.64
C LYS A 89 18.59 10.45 -14.74
N LEU A 90 17.31 10.26 -15.01
CA LEU A 90 16.76 8.96 -15.39
C LEU A 90 16.58 8.91 -16.91
N ILE A 91 17.30 8.01 -17.56
CA ILE A 91 17.28 7.78 -19.02
C ILE A 91 16.43 6.54 -19.32
N ILE A 92 15.40 6.73 -20.13
CA ILE A 92 14.46 5.68 -20.54
C ILE A 92 14.71 5.37 -22.01
N ARG A 93 15.15 4.14 -22.31
CA ARG A 93 15.25 3.64 -23.68
C ARG A 93 13.97 2.91 -24.07
N HIS A 94 13.38 3.26 -25.21
CA HIS A 94 12.16 2.63 -25.71
C HIS A 94 12.45 1.55 -26.75
N SER A 95 11.67 0.46 -26.75
CA SER A 95 11.70 -0.56 -27.80
C SER A 95 10.95 -0.08 -29.05
N ALA A 96 9.80 0.56 -28.87
CA ALA A 96 9.00 1.18 -29.93
C ALA A 96 9.27 2.69 -30.03
N ALA A 97 8.85 3.31 -31.14
CA ALA A 97 8.83 4.77 -31.26
C ALA A 97 7.83 5.37 -30.26
N VAL A 98 8.22 6.46 -29.61
CA VAL A 98 7.32 7.25 -28.75
C VAL A 98 6.35 8.02 -29.65
N ASN A 99 5.04 7.84 -29.42
CA ASN A 99 3.99 8.64 -30.04
C ASN A 99 3.31 9.47 -28.95
N GLU A 100 3.53 10.79 -28.95
CA GLU A 100 3.08 11.70 -27.88
C GLU A 100 1.56 11.88 -27.80
N GLU A 101 0.81 11.62 -28.87
CA GLU A 101 -0.65 11.65 -28.88
C GLU A 101 -1.25 10.60 -27.92
N LYS A 102 -0.50 9.52 -27.66
CA LYS A 102 -0.93 8.46 -26.74
C LYS A 102 -0.56 8.82 -25.31
N ARG A 103 -1.55 9.10 -24.47
CA ARG A 103 -1.38 9.34 -23.02
C ARG A 103 -0.45 8.30 -22.37
N GLY A 104 0.69 8.73 -21.84
CA GLY A 104 1.69 7.86 -21.19
C GLY A 104 2.64 7.14 -22.15
N ALA A 105 2.82 7.65 -23.38
CA ALA A 105 3.71 7.05 -24.38
C ALA A 105 5.13 6.77 -23.87
N ARG A 106 5.70 7.70 -23.11
CA ARG A 106 7.05 7.63 -22.54
C ARG A 106 7.17 6.72 -21.30
N SER A 107 6.06 6.13 -20.85
CA SER A 107 6.06 5.11 -19.79
C SER A 107 5.81 3.69 -20.34
N ARG A 108 5.59 3.56 -21.65
CA ARG A 108 5.34 2.28 -22.34
C ARG A 108 6.57 1.81 -23.11
N ASN A 109 6.53 0.53 -23.50
CA ASN A 109 7.52 -0.08 -24.39
C ASN A 109 8.95 0.19 -23.93
N ILE A 110 9.21 0.02 -22.63
CA ILE A 110 10.52 0.30 -22.04
C ILE A 110 11.46 -0.87 -22.40
N LYS A 111 12.57 -0.54 -23.07
CA LYS A 111 13.65 -1.47 -23.40
C LYS A 111 14.66 -1.57 -22.26
N ALA A 112 15.08 -0.43 -21.71
CA ALA A 112 16.04 -0.34 -20.61
C ALA A 112 15.89 1.00 -19.87
N LEU A 113 16.31 1.02 -18.61
CA LEU A 113 16.30 2.18 -17.73
C LEU A 113 17.72 2.39 -17.22
N PHE A 114 18.19 3.64 -17.20
CA PHE A 114 19.51 4.00 -16.68
C PHE A 114 19.38 5.18 -15.72
N VAL A 115 20.10 5.12 -14.62
CA VAL A 115 20.25 6.22 -13.66
C VAL A 115 21.65 6.79 -13.84
N GLU A 116 21.73 8.08 -14.13
CA GLU A 116 22.98 8.85 -14.28
C GLU A 116 23.14 9.76 -13.06
N ASN A 117 24.26 9.64 -12.35
CA ASN A 117 24.57 10.51 -11.21
C ASN A 117 25.12 11.87 -11.67
N SER A 118 25.36 12.79 -10.73
CA SER A 118 25.90 14.12 -11.01
C SER A 118 27.31 14.10 -11.65
N ALA A 119 28.09 13.03 -11.42
CA ALA A 119 29.40 12.80 -12.04
C ALA A 119 29.32 12.22 -13.47
N GLY A 120 28.12 11.88 -13.95
CA GLY A 120 27.89 11.30 -15.28
C GLY A 120 28.07 9.79 -15.36
N GLU A 121 28.30 9.11 -14.23
CA GLU A 121 28.34 7.65 -14.17
C GLU A 121 26.93 7.08 -14.35
N ARG A 122 26.83 6.01 -15.14
CA ARG A 122 25.55 5.42 -15.53
C ARG A 122 25.39 4.02 -14.98
N PHE A 123 24.37 3.85 -14.15
CA PHE A 123 23.90 2.56 -13.68
C PHE A 123 22.72 2.09 -14.53
N ARG A 124 22.73 0.82 -14.96
CA ARG A 124 21.57 0.21 -15.62
C ARG A 124 20.67 -0.41 -14.58
N PHE A 125 19.42 0.07 -14.49
CA PHE A 125 18.45 -0.52 -13.59
C PHE A 125 18.05 -1.94 -14.08
N PRO A 126 18.09 -2.96 -13.21
CA PRO A 126 17.98 -4.36 -13.62
C PRO A 126 16.59 -4.74 -14.16
N PHE A 127 15.54 -4.09 -13.67
CA PHE A 127 14.16 -4.41 -14.01
C PHE A 127 13.54 -3.36 -14.96
N LYS A 128 12.58 -3.76 -15.78
CA LYS A 128 11.78 -2.83 -16.61
C LYS A 128 10.66 -2.18 -15.79
N TYR A 129 11.01 -1.61 -14.64
CA TYR A 129 10.08 -1.02 -13.69
C TYR A 129 10.40 0.46 -13.47
N LEU A 130 9.67 1.33 -14.18
CA LEU A 130 9.92 2.78 -14.17
C LEU A 130 9.84 3.39 -12.77
N GLN A 131 8.91 2.92 -11.94
CA GLN A 131 8.73 3.47 -10.59
C GLN A 131 9.90 3.10 -9.68
N GLY A 132 10.43 1.87 -9.79
CA GLY A 132 11.66 1.46 -9.10
C GLY A 132 12.88 2.26 -9.56
N ALA A 133 13.01 2.49 -10.87
CA ALA A 133 14.09 3.31 -11.39
C ALA A 133 14.00 4.79 -10.97
N ARG A 134 12.79 5.33 -10.80
CA ARG A 134 12.58 6.66 -10.21
C ARG A 134 13.00 6.72 -8.74
N ALA A 135 12.60 5.72 -7.94
CA ALA A 135 13.02 5.61 -6.55
C ALA A 135 14.55 5.52 -6.43
N MET A 136 15.20 4.72 -7.28
CA MET A 136 16.66 4.63 -7.36
C MET A 136 17.30 5.97 -7.77
N ALA A 137 16.71 6.66 -8.75
CA ALA A 137 17.20 7.98 -9.14
C ALA A 137 17.08 9.00 -8.01
N ASN A 138 15.99 8.97 -7.23
CA ASN A 138 15.83 9.83 -6.05
C ASN A 138 16.87 9.49 -4.97
N HIS A 139 17.11 8.21 -4.74
CA HIS A 139 18.15 7.77 -3.81
C HIS A 139 19.55 8.24 -4.23
N VAL A 140 19.90 8.12 -5.52
CA VAL A 140 21.17 8.63 -6.07
C VAL A 140 21.24 10.17 -5.98
N SER A 141 20.13 10.88 -6.16
CA SER A 141 20.10 12.34 -5.99
C SER A 141 20.21 12.79 -4.53
N HIS A 142 20.13 11.87 -3.55
CA HIS A 142 20.46 12.15 -2.15
C HIS A 142 21.89 11.69 -1.79
N GLY A 143 22.73 11.42 -2.79
CA GLY A 143 24.11 10.97 -2.61
C GLY A 143 24.27 9.46 -2.37
N GLY A 144 23.18 8.69 -2.47
CA GLY A 144 23.20 7.24 -2.34
C GLY A 144 23.78 6.52 -3.56
N THR A 145 24.04 5.22 -3.42
CA THR A 145 24.54 4.37 -4.51
C THR A 145 23.68 3.11 -4.66
N PRO A 146 23.60 2.52 -5.87
CA PRO A 146 22.86 1.26 -6.06
C PRO A 146 23.35 0.07 -5.22
N TYR A 147 24.52 0.21 -4.57
CA TYR A 147 25.19 -0.83 -3.79
C TYR A 147 25.19 -0.56 -2.29
N ASP A 148 24.53 0.51 -1.83
CA ASP A 148 24.30 0.72 -0.40
C ASP A 148 23.01 0.03 0.06
N ALA A 149 22.76 0.02 1.37
CA ALA A 149 21.62 -0.68 1.94
C ALA A 149 20.24 -0.23 1.38
N ILE A 150 20.09 1.05 1.05
CA ILE A 150 18.83 1.59 0.49
C ILE A 150 18.76 1.30 -1.01
N GLY A 151 19.87 1.42 -1.73
CA GLY A 151 19.98 1.02 -3.14
C GLY A 151 19.63 -0.45 -3.35
N GLU A 152 20.23 -1.34 -2.55
CA GLU A 152 19.96 -2.78 -2.56
C GLU A 152 18.50 -3.08 -2.21
N SER A 153 17.92 -2.38 -1.22
CA SER A 153 16.52 -2.58 -0.86
C SER A 153 15.55 -2.16 -1.98
N ILE A 154 15.84 -1.08 -2.72
CA ILE A 154 15.07 -0.66 -3.89
C ILE A 154 15.14 -1.70 -5.01
N ILE A 155 16.33 -2.28 -5.23
CA ILE A 155 16.53 -3.35 -6.21
C ILE A 155 15.71 -4.59 -5.80
N LYS A 156 15.82 -5.03 -4.55
CA LYS A 156 15.08 -6.17 -4.00
C LYS A 156 13.56 -5.97 -4.10
N LEU A 157 13.04 -4.82 -3.67
CA LEU A 157 11.62 -4.48 -3.81
C LEU A 157 11.17 -4.53 -5.28
N SER A 158 12.01 -4.08 -6.20
CA SER A 158 11.71 -4.10 -7.63
C SER A 158 11.74 -5.52 -8.23
N GLU A 159 12.59 -6.38 -7.69
CA GLU A 159 12.62 -7.81 -8.00
C GLU A 159 11.32 -8.50 -7.56
N GLU A 160 10.93 -8.30 -6.30
CA GLU A 160 9.70 -8.88 -5.74
C GLU A 160 8.46 -8.40 -6.50
N VAL A 161 8.39 -7.11 -6.86
CA VAL A 161 7.32 -6.58 -7.73
C VAL A 161 7.29 -7.28 -9.08
N SER A 162 8.46 -7.53 -9.68
CA SER A 162 8.59 -8.22 -10.97
C SER A 162 8.09 -9.66 -10.86
N GLN A 163 8.55 -10.40 -9.84
CA GLN A 163 8.21 -11.81 -9.62
C GLN A 163 6.72 -11.98 -9.30
N CYS A 164 6.16 -11.20 -8.37
CA CYS A 164 4.73 -11.22 -8.05
C CYS A 164 3.86 -10.86 -9.28
N THR A 165 4.29 -9.88 -10.09
CA THR A 165 3.58 -9.53 -11.33
C THR A 165 3.63 -10.67 -12.36
N GLN A 166 4.78 -11.35 -12.47
CA GLN A 166 4.93 -12.51 -13.35
C GLN A 166 4.03 -13.67 -12.91
N PHE A 167 4.00 -13.98 -11.61
CA PHE A 167 3.12 -14.99 -11.03
C PHE A 167 1.63 -14.69 -11.33
N LEU A 168 1.15 -13.49 -10.97
CA LEU A 168 -0.25 -13.11 -11.18
C LEU A 168 -0.63 -13.13 -12.67
N ARG A 169 0.28 -12.71 -13.55
CA ARG A 169 0.05 -12.79 -15.00
C ARG A 169 -0.07 -14.25 -15.45
N HIS A 170 0.83 -15.12 -14.99
CA HIS A 170 0.84 -16.53 -15.36
C HIS A 170 -0.43 -17.25 -14.90
N VAL A 171 -0.80 -17.10 -13.63
CA VAL A 171 -2.02 -17.67 -13.05
C VAL A 171 -3.27 -17.21 -13.81
N ARG A 172 -3.35 -15.92 -14.14
CA ARG A 172 -4.47 -15.36 -14.90
C ARG A 172 -4.52 -15.88 -16.34
N SER A 173 -3.39 -15.91 -17.04
CA SER A 173 -3.31 -16.34 -18.44
C SER A 173 -3.68 -17.81 -18.63
N HIS A 174 -3.37 -18.65 -17.63
CA HIS A 174 -3.63 -20.08 -17.67
C HIS A 174 -4.88 -20.50 -16.88
N LYS A 175 -5.64 -19.54 -16.32
CA LYS A 175 -6.86 -19.78 -15.54
C LYS A 175 -6.65 -20.78 -14.38
N LEU A 176 -5.56 -20.61 -13.65
CA LEU A 176 -5.17 -21.54 -12.58
C LEU A 176 -5.82 -21.25 -11.21
N VAL A 177 -6.74 -20.27 -11.15
CA VAL A 177 -7.43 -19.91 -9.91
C VAL A 177 -8.54 -20.92 -9.63
N ASN A 178 -8.53 -21.50 -8.43
CA ASN A 178 -9.56 -22.38 -7.90
C ASN A 178 -9.81 -22.08 -6.41
N GLU A 179 -10.83 -22.70 -5.83
CA GLU A 179 -11.21 -22.50 -4.42
C GLU A 179 -10.06 -22.82 -3.44
N GLY A 180 -9.15 -23.73 -3.80
CA GLY A 180 -8.03 -24.13 -2.96
C GLY A 180 -6.82 -23.19 -2.98
N ASN A 181 -6.73 -22.28 -3.96
CA ASN A 181 -5.57 -21.39 -4.14
C ASN A 181 -5.92 -19.90 -4.26
N GLU A 182 -7.20 -19.54 -4.17
CA GLU A 182 -7.68 -18.16 -4.24
C GLU A 182 -7.02 -17.27 -3.18
N ASN A 183 -6.94 -17.74 -1.92
CA ASN A 183 -6.28 -17.02 -0.83
C ASN A 183 -4.80 -16.72 -1.12
N ILE A 184 -4.10 -17.63 -1.81
CA ILE A 184 -2.69 -17.40 -2.20
C ILE A 184 -2.62 -16.27 -3.22
N VAL A 185 -3.50 -16.29 -4.22
CA VAL A 185 -3.55 -15.26 -5.26
C VAL A 185 -3.91 -13.90 -4.67
N GLU A 186 -4.82 -13.84 -3.70
CA GLU A 186 -5.17 -12.62 -2.97
C GLU A 186 -4.00 -12.09 -2.14
N THR A 187 -3.36 -12.94 -1.34
CA THR A 187 -2.18 -12.58 -0.54
C THR A 187 -1.08 -11.96 -1.42
N ILE A 188 -0.81 -12.53 -2.59
CA ILE A 188 0.18 -11.98 -3.52
C ILE A 188 -0.25 -10.65 -4.14
N LYS A 189 -1.56 -10.44 -4.41
CA LYS A 189 -2.06 -9.15 -4.88
C LYS A 189 -1.87 -8.06 -3.80
N GLU A 190 -2.15 -8.38 -2.55
CA GLU A 190 -1.97 -7.48 -1.42
C GLU A 190 -0.51 -7.10 -1.24
N LYS A 191 0.41 -8.08 -1.16
CA LYS A 191 1.84 -7.79 -1.08
C LYS A 191 2.37 -7.03 -2.28
N LEU A 192 1.89 -7.33 -3.49
CA LEU A 192 2.26 -6.54 -4.67
C LEU A 192 1.82 -5.06 -4.54
N LYS A 193 0.65 -4.79 -3.95
CA LYS A 193 0.17 -3.44 -3.68
C LYS A 193 1.05 -2.75 -2.64
N GLU A 194 1.41 -3.45 -1.57
CA GLU A 194 2.32 -2.95 -0.54
C GLU A 194 3.69 -2.58 -1.12
N PHE A 195 4.35 -3.49 -1.85
CA PHE A 195 5.66 -3.22 -2.47
C PHE A 195 5.59 -2.02 -3.41
N LYS A 196 4.56 -1.93 -4.27
CA LYS A 196 4.36 -0.76 -5.14
C LYS A 196 4.13 0.53 -4.35
N SER A 197 3.43 0.46 -3.22
CA SER A 197 3.21 1.62 -2.35
C SER A 197 4.52 2.08 -1.72
N THR A 198 5.37 1.16 -1.26
CA THR A 198 6.68 1.45 -0.68
C THR A 198 7.61 2.09 -1.71
N VAL A 199 7.70 1.50 -2.92
CA VAL A 199 8.46 2.08 -4.02
C VAL A 199 7.93 3.47 -4.40
N LYS A 200 6.62 3.69 -4.37
CA LYS A 200 6.02 5.02 -4.63
C LYS A 200 6.39 6.04 -3.54
N ARG A 201 6.44 5.65 -2.27
CA ARG A 201 6.87 6.54 -1.18
C ARG A 201 8.35 6.93 -1.32
N LEU A 202 9.21 5.99 -1.72
CA LEU A 202 10.64 6.23 -1.95
C LEU A 202 10.95 7.24 -3.06
N GLN A 203 9.96 7.58 -3.88
CA GLN A 203 10.11 8.58 -4.93
C GLN A 203 10.07 10.01 -4.43
N THR A 204 9.54 10.26 -3.23
CA THR A 204 9.44 11.61 -2.64
C THR A 204 10.50 11.78 -1.56
N SER A 205 10.97 13.01 -1.35
CA SER A 205 11.95 13.34 -0.31
C SER A 205 11.46 12.91 1.08
N ARG A 206 10.21 13.22 1.41
CA ARG A 206 9.57 12.83 2.68
C ARG A 206 9.53 11.32 2.88
N GLY A 207 9.08 10.58 1.87
CA GLY A 207 8.96 9.13 1.97
C GLY A 207 10.33 8.43 1.97
N TYR A 208 11.31 9.00 1.29
CA TYR A 208 12.70 8.56 1.31
C TYR A 208 13.34 8.77 2.69
N ASN A 209 13.23 9.97 3.27
CA ASN A 209 13.82 10.29 4.58
C ASN A 209 13.19 9.49 5.74
N ALA A 210 11.93 9.09 5.61
CA ALA A 210 11.25 8.22 6.58
C ALA A 210 11.52 6.73 6.36
N TYR A 211 12.15 6.35 5.25
CA TYR A 211 12.40 4.95 4.93
C TYR A 211 13.66 4.45 5.60
N GLN A 212 13.51 3.35 6.34
CA GLN A 212 14.63 2.58 6.84
C GLN A 212 14.74 1.32 6.01
N ALA A 213 15.92 1.06 5.45
CA ALA A 213 16.19 -0.20 4.78
C ALA A 213 15.95 -1.32 5.78
N GLN A 214 15.12 -2.29 5.40
CA GLN A 214 14.97 -3.49 6.19
C GLN A 214 16.33 -4.18 6.22
N SER A 215 16.95 -4.25 7.41
CA SER A 215 18.11 -5.09 7.61
C SER A 215 17.73 -6.48 7.16
N THR A 216 18.36 -6.97 6.10
CA THR A 216 18.40 -8.40 5.81
C THR A 216 19.18 -9.03 6.94
N ALA A 217 18.53 -9.24 8.09
CA ALA A 217 18.93 -10.29 8.99
C ALA A 217 19.04 -11.52 8.09
N ILE A 218 20.25 -12.03 7.98
CA ILE A 218 20.54 -13.29 7.33
C ILE A 218 19.61 -14.27 8.03
N VAL A 219 18.51 -14.62 7.39
CA VAL A 219 17.72 -15.77 7.80
C VAL A 219 18.70 -16.90 7.62
N GLU A 220 19.29 -17.37 8.72
CA GLU A 220 20.10 -18.58 8.69
C GLU A 220 19.27 -19.64 7.95
N GLU A 221 19.92 -20.32 7.01
CA GLU A 221 19.33 -21.29 6.07
C GLU A 221 18.65 -22.51 6.73
N ASN A 222 18.32 -22.46 8.02
CA ASN A 222 17.87 -23.59 8.82
C ASN A 222 16.37 -23.92 8.68
N ASP A 223 15.56 -23.07 8.03
CA ASP A 223 14.13 -23.35 7.77
C ASP A 223 13.81 -23.49 6.26
N LYS A 224 14.67 -24.21 5.52
CA LYS A 224 14.44 -24.64 4.12
C LYS A 224 13.35 -25.71 3.98
N GLU A 225 12.35 -25.76 4.87
CA GLU A 225 11.05 -26.29 4.48
C GLU A 225 10.38 -25.23 3.60
N ALA A 226 10.73 -25.26 2.31
CA ALA A 226 10.01 -24.55 1.28
C ALA A 226 8.57 -25.10 1.29
N VAL A 227 7.60 -24.25 1.63
CA VAL A 227 6.19 -24.58 1.44
C VAL A 227 6.02 -24.83 -0.05
N ASP A 228 5.83 -26.10 -0.44
CA ASP A 228 5.58 -26.44 -1.84
C ASP A 228 4.18 -25.98 -2.21
N ILE A 229 4.09 -24.72 -2.61
CA ILE A 229 2.87 -24.11 -3.15
C ILE A 229 2.55 -24.69 -4.53
N THR A 230 3.49 -25.37 -5.18
CA THR A 230 3.33 -25.85 -6.56
C THR A 230 2.26 -26.91 -6.65
N ASP A 231 2.06 -27.72 -5.61
CA ASP A 231 0.99 -28.73 -5.53
C ASP A 231 -0.41 -28.12 -5.48
N LYS A 232 -0.54 -26.89 -4.98
CA LYS A 232 -1.81 -26.13 -4.96
C LYS A 232 -2.15 -25.50 -6.31
N PHE A 233 -1.17 -25.47 -7.22
CA PHE A 233 -1.40 -25.11 -8.61
C PHE A 233 -1.16 -26.35 -9.49
N MET A 234 -1.60 -26.33 -10.75
CA MET A 234 -1.30 -27.46 -11.64
C MET A 234 0.21 -27.48 -11.94
N TYR A 235 0.95 -28.40 -11.31
CA TYR A 235 2.41 -28.52 -11.30
C TYR A 235 3.09 -28.38 -12.67
N ASN A 236 2.45 -28.90 -13.72
CA ASN A 236 3.01 -28.89 -15.07
C ASN A 236 3.06 -27.49 -15.74
N THR A 237 2.28 -26.51 -15.25
CA THR A 237 2.22 -25.19 -15.90
C THR A 237 3.41 -24.29 -15.53
N PHE A 238 4.00 -24.47 -14.34
CA PHE A 238 5.11 -23.63 -13.86
C PHE A 238 6.50 -24.12 -14.29
N LYS A 239 6.73 -25.44 -14.35
CA LYS A 239 8.03 -26.01 -14.78
C LYS A 239 8.43 -25.59 -16.20
N THR A 240 7.46 -25.49 -17.09
CA THR A 240 7.68 -25.10 -18.49
C THR A 240 8.11 -23.63 -18.64
N ALA A 241 7.96 -22.83 -17.58
CA ALA A 241 8.16 -21.38 -17.61
C ALA A 241 9.41 -20.90 -16.85
N ASN A 242 10.24 -21.79 -16.30
CA ASN A 242 11.43 -21.47 -15.48
C ASN A 242 11.12 -20.42 -14.40
N MET A 243 10.08 -20.68 -13.59
CA MET A 243 9.55 -19.76 -12.59
C MET A 243 10.03 -20.06 -11.16
N ASP A 244 11.14 -20.78 -10.98
CA ASP A 244 11.58 -21.25 -9.66
C ASP A 244 11.77 -20.11 -8.65
N ALA A 245 12.50 -19.04 -9.02
CA ALA A 245 12.67 -17.85 -8.18
C ALA A 245 11.34 -17.12 -7.90
N VAL A 246 10.38 -17.19 -8.84
CA VAL A 246 9.04 -16.63 -8.65
C VAL A 246 8.26 -17.45 -7.62
N LEU A 247 8.32 -18.79 -7.71
CA LEU A 247 7.66 -19.68 -6.77
C LEU A 247 8.25 -19.59 -5.38
N GLU A 248 9.57 -19.49 -5.25
CA GLU A 248 10.26 -19.26 -3.97
C GLU A 248 9.78 -17.97 -3.30
N THR A 249 9.66 -16.90 -4.07
CA THR A 249 9.17 -15.61 -3.56
C THR A 249 7.71 -15.68 -3.11
N VAL A 250 6.86 -16.36 -3.89
CA VAL A 250 5.46 -16.57 -3.53
C VAL A 250 5.34 -17.44 -2.28
N ALA A 251 6.11 -18.52 -2.19
CA ALA A 251 6.12 -19.43 -1.04
C ALA A 251 6.57 -18.69 0.24
N ARG A 252 7.61 -17.86 0.14
CA ARG A 252 8.05 -17.01 1.25
C ARG A 252 6.95 -16.05 1.70
N ILE A 253 6.31 -15.33 0.77
CA ILE A 253 5.22 -14.39 1.11
C ILE A 253 4.05 -15.11 1.79
N VAL A 254 3.66 -16.29 1.29
CA VAL A 254 2.58 -17.08 1.89
C VAL A 254 2.98 -17.57 3.28
N LYS A 255 4.19 -18.09 3.44
CA LYS A 255 4.72 -18.53 4.74
C LYS A 255 4.76 -17.39 5.76
N GLU A 256 5.23 -16.20 5.35
CA GLU A 256 5.22 -14.99 6.19
C GLU A 256 3.80 -14.61 6.63
N LYS A 257 2.82 -14.71 5.72
CA LYS A 257 1.42 -14.43 6.04
C LYS A 257 0.81 -15.46 7.00
N ASP A 258 1.07 -16.74 6.76
CA ASP A 258 0.58 -17.84 7.59
C ASP A 258 1.22 -17.76 8.99
N SER A 259 2.53 -17.51 9.09
CA SER A 259 3.22 -17.34 10.37
C SER A 259 2.70 -16.15 11.17
N MET A 260 2.41 -15.03 10.51
CA MET A 260 1.78 -13.87 11.17
C MET A 260 0.40 -14.23 11.70
N THR A 261 -0.40 -14.97 10.92
CA THR A 261 -1.71 -15.44 11.37
C THR A 261 -1.61 -16.40 12.55
N ASP A 262 -0.62 -17.30 12.58
CA ASP A 262 -0.42 -18.23 13.70
C ASP A 262 0.09 -17.54 14.96
N LEU A 263 0.98 -16.56 14.85
CA LEU A 263 1.38 -15.72 15.98
C LEU A 263 0.17 -15.00 16.59
N THR A 264 -0.68 -14.41 15.75
CA THR A 264 -1.89 -13.73 16.23
C THR A 264 -2.85 -14.70 16.93
N LYS A 265 -3.00 -15.94 16.44
CA LYS A 265 -3.77 -16.98 17.16
C LYS A 265 -3.17 -17.31 18.52
N GLN A 266 -1.84 -17.45 18.60
CA GLN A 266 -1.16 -17.70 19.88
C GLN A 266 -1.41 -16.56 20.87
N TYR A 267 -1.43 -15.32 20.40
CA TYR A 267 -1.70 -14.16 21.26
C TYR A 267 -3.14 -14.15 21.79
N ILE A 268 -4.11 -14.50 20.95
CA ILE A 268 -5.52 -14.67 21.39
C ILE A 268 -5.60 -15.75 22.47
N MET A 269 -4.93 -16.88 22.26
CA MET A 269 -4.94 -18.00 23.21
C MET A 269 -4.25 -17.63 24.53
N ARG A 270 -3.09 -16.95 24.48
CA ARG A 270 -2.40 -16.50 25.69
C ARG A 270 -3.26 -15.51 26.49
N LEU A 271 -3.88 -14.55 25.80
CA LEU A 271 -4.73 -13.57 26.46
C LEU A 271 -5.98 -14.23 27.09
N TYR A 272 -6.52 -15.27 26.46
CA TYR A 272 -7.55 -16.11 27.05
C TYR A 272 -7.06 -16.87 28.31
N GLU A 273 -5.86 -17.44 28.26
CA GLU A 273 -5.25 -18.13 29.41
C GLU A 273 -5.02 -17.18 30.59
N MET A 274 -4.57 -15.95 30.34
CA MET A 274 -4.43 -14.92 31.36
C MET A 274 -5.77 -14.65 32.07
N ILE A 275 -6.85 -14.53 31.30
CA ILE A 275 -8.21 -14.36 31.86
C ILE A 275 -8.62 -15.58 32.69
N LYS A 276 -8.42 -16.78 32.16
CA LYS A 276 -8.78 -18.04 32.83
C LYS A 276 -8.02 -18.22 34.15
N ASN A 277 -6.74 -17.87 34.16
CA ASN A 277 -5.86 -17.94 35.33
C ASN A 277 -6.09 -16.78 36.31
N LYS A 278 -6.99 -15.83 35.98
CA LYS A 278 -7.25 -14.62 36.77
C LYS A 278 -5.99 -13.80 37.00
N GLU A 279 -5.11 -13.76 35.99
CA GLU A 279 -3.93 -12.91 36.01
C GLU A 279 -4.35 -11.44 36.05
N ASP A 280 -3.58 -10.61 36.75
CA ASP A 280 -3.86 -9.18 36.83
C ASP A 280 -3.31 -8.43 35.62
N PHE A 281 -4.20 -7.89 34.82
CA PHE A 281 -3.90 -7.05 33.66
C PHE A 281 -3.45 -5.64 34.05
N LYS A 282 -3.54 -5.26 35.34
CA LYS A 282 -3.15 -3.93 35.85
C LYS A 282 -3.74 -2.79 35.03
N LEU A 283 -5.03 -2.92 34.67
CA LEU A 283 -5.74 -1.92 33.89
C LEU A 283 -6.14 -0.75 34.80
N THR A 284 -5.91 0.46 34.31
CA THR A 284 -6.45 1.70 34.88
C THR A 284 -7.43 2.31 33.90
N LEU A 285 -8.72 2.05 34.10
CA LEU A 285 -9.80 2.53 33.23
C LEU A 285 -10.59 3.62 33.96
N ASP A 286 -10.79 4.77 33.32
CA ASP A 286 -11.75 5.78 33.76
C ASP A 286 -13.02 5.65 32.90
N PRO A 287 -14.19 5.33 33.49
CA PRO A 287 -15.44 5.21 32.76
C PRO A 287 -15.83 6.46 31.95
N ASN A 288 -15.35 7.64 32.33
CA ASN A 288 -15.67 8.91 31.66
C ASN A 288 -14.53 9.45 30.79
N ASP A 289 -13.48 8.66 30.55
CA ASP A 289 -12.37 9.05 29.70
C ASP A 289 -12.87 9.40 28.28
N PRO A 290 -12.65 10.64 27.79
CA PRO A 290 -13.06 11.03 26.45
C PRO A 290 -12.39 10.20 25.34
N GLU A 291 -11.23 9.60 25.59
CA GLU A 291 -10.50 8.74 24.63
C GLU A 291 -11.03 7.30 24.63
N HIS A 292 -11.89 6.94 25.58
CA HIS A 292 -12.52 5.62 25.62
C HIS A 292 -13.46 5.46 24.40
N PRO A 293 -13.33 4.40 23.57
CA PRO A 293 -14.12 4.26 22.33
C PRO A 293 -15.66 4.25 22.50
N ASP A 294 -16.17 3.84 23.66
CA ASP A 294 -17.61 3.96 23.99
C ASP A 294 -18.09 5.38 24.32
N ASN A 295 -17.20 6.30 24.69
CA ASN A 295 -17.52 7.69 25.03
C ASN A 295 -17.40 8.63 23.81
N GLU A 296 -16.83 8.14 22.71
CA GLU A 296 -16.75 8.86 21.45
C GLU A 296 -18.11 8.89 20.72
N ASP A 297 -18.26 9.85 19.79
CA ASP A 297 -19.48 10.00 18.97
C ASP A 297 -19.81 8.69 18.20
N PRO A 298 -21.00 8.10 18.39
CA PRO A 298 -21.42 6.91 17.64
C PRO A 298 -21.33 7.06 16.13
N ILE A 299 -21.43 8.28 15.59
CA ILE A 299 -21.31 8.58 14.16
C ILE A 299 -19.91 8.19 13.65
N LYS A 300 -18.85 8.36 14.45
CA LYS A 300 -17.47 7.96 14.11
C LYS A 300 -17.37 6.49 13.71
N TRP A 301 -18.20 5.64 14.33
CA TRP A 301 -18.20 4.19 14.16
C TRP A 301 -19.37 3.67 13.31
N SER A 302 -20.10 4.55 12.62
CA SER A 302 -21.31 4.18 11.87
C SER A 302 -21.06 3.58 10.47
N GLY A 303 -19.84 3.66 9.95
CA GLY A 303 -19.47 3.13 8.63
C GLY A 303 -19.47 1.60 8.55
N GLY A 304 -19.39 1.05 7.32
CA GLY A 304 -19.45 -0.41 7.09
C GLY A 304 -18.38 -1.23 7.82
N MET A 305 -17.22 -0.64 8.14
CA MET A 305 -16.15 -1.25 8.95
C MET A 305 -16.07 -0.65 10.37
N GLY A 306 -17.06 0.13 10.77
CA GLY A 306 -17.02 0.94 12.00
C GLY A 306 -16.99 0.10 13.28
N ALA A 307 -17.71 -1.03 13.31
CA ALA A 307 -17.64 -1.98 14.44
C ALA A 307 -16.23 -2.59 14.60
N MET A 308 -15.58 -2.94 13.48
CA MET A 308 -14.22 -3.46 13.47
C MET A 308 -13.21 -2.40 13.92
N ALA A 309 -13.38 -1.16 13.44
CA ALA A 309 -12.54 -0.04 13.81
C ALA A 309 -12.70 0.31 15.30
N LYS A 310 -13.93 0.26 15.83
CA LYS A 310 -14.20 0.44 17.26
C LYS A 310 -13.54 -0.65 18.11
N LEU A 311 -13.59 -1.91 17.67
CA LEU A 311 -12.92 -3.01 18.36
C LEU A 311 -11.39 -2.85 18.35
N SER A 312 -10.79 -2.45 17.23
CA SER A 312 -9.35 -2.15 17.13
C SER A 312 -8.94 -1.00 18.06
N ALA A 313 -9.76 0.06 18.10
CA ALA A 313 -9.56 1.18 19.02
C ALA A 313 -9.68 0.74 20.49
N MET A 314 -10.63 -0.16 20.81
CA MET A 314 -10.81 -0.70 22.14
C MET A 314 -9.62 -1.56 22.60
N LEU A 315 -9.08 -2.40 21.72
CA LEU A 315 -7.86 -3.15 22.00
C LEU A 315 -6.68 -2.23 22.28
N SER A 316 -6.52 -1.17 21.48
CA SER A 316 -5.46 -0.16 21.68
C SER A 316 -5.63 0.61 22.99
N TYR A 317 -6.87 1.00 23.33
CA TYR A 317 -7.18 1.67 24.59
C TYR A 317 -6.82 0.79 25.79
N LEU A 318 -7.33 -0.45 25.82
CA LEU A 318 -7.02 -1.40 26.89
C LEU A 318 -5.51 -1.70 27.00
N ALA A 319 -4.79 -1.72 25.87
CA ALA A 319 -3.34 -1.87 25.88
C ALA A 319 -2.68 -0.70 26.62
N ILE A 320 -2.96 0.55 26.21
CA ILE A 320 -2.36 1.76 26.80
C ILE A 320 -2.76 1.91 28.27
N SER A 321 -3.96 1.50 28.64
CA SER A 321 -4.43 1.48 30.03
C SER A 321 -3.79 0.39 30.89
N SER A 322 -3.05 -0.56 30.31
CA SER A 322 -2.40 -1.65 31.04
C SER A 322 -0.99 -1.30 31.47
N LYS A 323 -0.68 -1.53 32.75
CA LYS A 323 0.70 -1.54 33.28
C LYS A 323 1.34 -2.94 33.31
N ASN A 324 0.71 -3.91 32.65
CA ASN A 324 1.25 -5.25 32.48
C ASN A 324 1.86 -5.33 31.07
N ASP A 325 3.18 -5.42 30.99
CA ASP A 325 3.93 -5.42 29.72
C ASP A 325 3.45 -6.52 28.75
N GLU A 326 3.12 -7.71 29.28
CA GLU A 326 2.61 -8.81 28.46
C GLU A 326 1.22 -8.48 27.91
N ALA A 327 0.30 -8.00 28.75
CA ALA A 327 -1.03 -7.60 28.32
C ALA A 327 -0.98 -6.45 27.30
N PHE A 328 -0.13 -5.44 27.54
CA PHE A 328 0.11 -4.33 26.62
C PHE A 328 0.53 -4.85 25.24
N ASN A 329 1.53 -5.74 25.19
CA ASN A 329 2.05 -6.27 23.94
C ASN A 329 1.01 -7.12 23.19
N LEU A 330 0.30 -8.00 23.90
CA LEU A 330 -0.74 -8.85 23.32
C LEU A 330 -1.89 -8.00 22.75
N LEU A 331 -2.45 -7.09 23.54
CA LEU A 331 -3.57 -6.24 23.13
C LEU A 331 -3.19 -5.30 21.97
N SER A 332 -1.99 -4.72 22.00
CA SER A 332 -1.49 -3.85 20.91
C SER A 332 -1.41 -4.60 19.58
N HIS A 333 -0.79 -5.78 19.58
CA HIS A 333 -0.66 -6.62 18.37
C HIS A 333 -2.02 -7.09 17.85
N LEU A 334 -2.93 -7.48 18.74
CA LEU A 334 -4.28 -7.89 18.36
C LEU A 334 -5.07 -6.72 17.75
N GLY A 335 -4.86 -5.50 18.25
CA GLY A 335 -5.45 -4.28 17.71
C GLY A 335 -5.00 -3.97 16.28
N SER A 336 -3.71 -4.19 15.97
CA SER A 336 -3.14 -3.96 14.63
C SER A 336 -3.49 -5.05 13.62
N GLU A 337 -3.60 -6.31 14.07
CA GLU A 337 -3.84 -7.46 13.18
C GLU A 337 -5.32 -7.83 13.02
N LEU A 338 -6.23 -7.09 13.67
CA LEU A 338 -7.66 -7.41 13.71
C LEU A 338 -8.28 -7.63 12.31
N TYR A 339 -7.90 -6.80 11.34
CA TYR A 339 -8.42 -6.85 9.97
C TYR A 339 -8.01 -8.09 9.19
N ASN A 340 -6.98 -8.79 9.64
CA ASN A 340 -6.44 -9.97 8.98
C ASN A 340 -6.98 -11.29 9.59
N LEU A 341 -7.88 -11.19 10.57
CA LEU A 341 -8.40 -12.33 11.31
C LEU A 341 -9.72 -12.86 10.74
N PRO A 342 -9.93 -14.19 10.75
CA PRO A 342 -11.25 -14.76 10.48
C PRO A 342 -12.30 -14.27 11.47
N ASN A 343 -13.55 -14.07 11.02
CA ASN A 343 -14.65 -13.56 11.83
C ASN A 343 -14.82 -14.24 13.20
N GLN A 344 -14.57 -15.55 13.30
CA GLN A 344 -14.66 -16.28 14.57
C GLN A 344 -13.66 -15.76 15.63
N HIS A 345 -12.45 -15.42 15.21
CA HIS A 345 -11.41 -14.85 16.08
C HIS A 345 -11.76 -13.41 16.46
N VAL A 346 -12.33 -12.64 15.52
CA VAL A 346 -12.82 -11.27 15.79
C VAL A 346 -13.94 -11.29 16.84
N ILE A 347 -14.90 -12.22 16.73
CA ILE A 347 -15.98 -12.38 17.72
C ILE A 347 -15.42 -12.77 19.10
N LEU A 348 -14.42 -13.65 19.14
CA LEU A 348 -13.76 -14.02 20.40
C LEU A 348 -13.07 -12.81 21.02
N LEU A 349 -12.32 -12.03 20.23
CA LEU A 349 -11.69 -10.79 20.69
C LEU A 349 -12.69 -9.77 21.21
N ASP A 350 -13.81 -9.56 20.52
CA ASP A 350 -14.89 -8.67 20.99
C ASP A 350 -15.47 -9.09 22.35
N LYS A 351 -15.62 -10.40 22.59
CA LYS A 351 -16.06 -10.91 23.89
C LYS A 351 -15.02 -10.66 24.97
N ILE A 352 -13.75 -10.89 24.65
CA ILE A 352 -12.65 -10.67 25.59
C ILE A 352 -12.52 -9.18 25.95
N THR A 353 -12.55 -8.27 24.97
CA THR A 353 -12.43 -6.83 25.24
C THR A 353 -13.56 -6.33 26.12
N LYS A 354 -14.81 -6.73 25.83
CA LYS A 354 -15.97 -6.42 26.68
C LYS A 354 -15.84 -6.97 28.10
N TYR A 355 -15.27 -8.17 28.25
CA TYR A 355 -15.02 -8.75 29.56
C TYR A 355 -13.98 -7.92 30.34
N LEU A 356 -12.84 -7.62 29.73
CA LEU A 356 -11.77 -6.84 30.38
C LEU A 356 -12.27 -5.43 30.75
N ASP A 357 -12.96 -4.78 29.83
CA ASP A 357 -13.52 -3.46 30.04
C ASP A 357 -14.54 -3.41 31.19
N LYS A 358 -15.53 -4.32 31.19
CA LYS A 358 -16.57 -4.37 32.23
C LYS A 358 -15.98 -4.72 33.61
N THR A 359 -15.08 -5.70 33.65
CA THR A 359 -14.52 -6.22 34.92
C THR A 359 -13.70 -5.15 35.63
N TYR A 360 -12.98 -4.30 34.89
CA TYR A 360 -12.14 -3.25 35.46
C TYR A 360 -12.85 -1.89 35.63
N LYS A 361 -13.95 -1.62 34.90
CA LYS A 361 -14.87 -0.50 35.19
C LYS A 361 -15.60 -0.68 36.53
N THR A 362 -15.85 -1.93 36.93
CA THR A 362 -16.59 -2.27 38.15
C THR A 362 -15.62 -2.65 39.29
N SER A 363 -14.80 -1.71 39.74
CA SER A 363 -14.08 -1.83 41.01
C SER A 363 -15.04 -1.75 42.22
N SER A 364 -16.04 -2.64 42.28
CA SER A 364 -16.77 -3.04 43.49
C SER A 364 -17.84 -4.08 43.14
N THR A 365 -17.60 -5.32 43.57
CA THR A 365 -18.63 -6.30 43.96
C THR A 365 -19.69 -6.69 42.93
N GLU A 366 -19.32 -7.44 41.88
CA GLU A 366 -20.21 -8.47 41.34
C GLU A 366 -19.40 -9.51 40.56
N LYS A 367 -19.44 -10.76 41.02
CA LYS A 367 -18.77 -11.89 40.37
C LYS A 367 -19.48 -12.17 39.05
N VAL A 368 -18.91 -11.70 37.94
CA VAL A 368 -19.33 -12.17 36.61
C VAL A 368 -18.76 -13.59 36.46
N GLU A 369 -19.63 -14.59 36.35
CA GLU A 369 -19.22 -15.98 36.13
C GLU A 369 -18.51 -16.10 34.77
N VAL A 370 -17.23 -16.42 34.84
CA VAL A 370 -16.27 -16.53 33.72
C VAL A 370 -16.55 -17.76 32.84
N GLU A 371 -17.45 -18.66 33.28
CA GLU A 371 -17.52 -20.05 32.79
C GLU A 371 -18.42 -20.27 31.56
N GLU A 372 -19.53 -19.56 31.38
CA GLU A 372 -20.48 -19.88 30.28
C GLU A 372 -20.09 -19.32 28.89
N LEU A 373 -19.38 -18.19 28.82
CA LEU A 373 -19.07 -17.52 27.55
C LEU A 373 -17.91 -18.15 26.77
N ALA A 374 -17.02 -18.82 27.48
CA ALA A 374 -15.81 -19.42 26.94
C ALA A 374 -16.07 -20.82 26.36
N GLU A 375 -16.76 -21.70 27.11
CA GLU A 375 -16.88 -23.11 26.74
C GLU A 375 -17.59 -23.37 25.41
N SER A 376 -18.68 -22.64 25.13
CA SER A 376 -19.46 -22.84 23.90
C SER A 376 -18.70 -22.49 22.61
N ILE A 377 -17.82 -21.48 22.66
CA ILE A 377 -16.97 -21.09 21.53
C ILE A 377 -15.68 -21.93 21.47
N LEU A 378 -15.13 -22.31 22.63
CA LEU A 378 -13.93 -23.14 22.73
C LEU A 378 -14.13 -24.56 22.22
N ILE A 379 -15.32 -25.14 22.38
CA ILE A 379 -15.63 -26.46 21.84
C ILE A 379 -15.54 -26.44 20.30
N ASP A 380 -16.03 -25.38 19.65
CA ASP A 380 -16.03 -25.28 18.19
C ASP A 380 -14.66 -24.92 17.60
N LEU A 381 -13.84 -24.13 18.31
CA LEU A 381 -12.47 -23.80 17.89
C LEU A 381 -11.48 -24.95 18.16
N ARG A 382 -11.55 -25.62 19.32
CA ARG A 382 -10.69 -26.79 19.61
C ARG A 382 -10.94 -27.96 18.66
N ARG A 383 -12.18 -28.14 18.18
CA ARG A 383 -12.53 -29.24 17.28
C ARG A 383 -12.04 -29.02 15.84
N LYS A 384 -11.54 -27.83 15.49
CA LYS A 384 -11.07 -27.48 14.13
C LYS A 384 -9.58 -27.11 14.03
N VAL A 385 -8.89 -27.06 15.17
CA VAL A 385 -7.42 -26.85 15.25
C VAL A 385 -6.68 -28.18 15.50
N ALA A 386 -7.40 -29.28 15.78
CA ALA A 386 -6.86 -30.63 15.85
C ALA A 386 -6.95 -31.37 14.51
#